data_AF-A0A933J9R1-F1
#
_entry.id   AF-A0A933J9R1-F1
#
_cell.length_a   1.000
_cell.length_b   1.000
_cell.length_c   1.000
_cell.angle_alpha   90.00
_cell.angle_beta   90.00
_cell.angle_gamma   90.00
#
_symmetry.space_group_name_H-M   'P 1'
#
loop_
_entity.id
_entity.type
_entity.pdbx_description
1 polymer ?
#
loop_
_entity_poly.entity_id
_entity_poly.type
_entity_poly.pdbx_seq_one_letter_code
_entity_poly.pdbx_strand_id
1 'polypeptide(L)'
;MPIKFAAASLALATLSFVHLFGVEKAALAVALGVMILKDPAITPRGQKLAKAAVITGLAYLLVISGIFLYHMPALNSLAAKLAR
;
A
#
# COMPACT_ATOMS: atom_id res chain seq x y z
N MET A 1 15.32 6.42 -17.43
CA MET A 1 15.34 5.81 -16.07
C MET A 1 13.98 5.40 -15.45
N PRO A 2 12.77 5.64 -16.02
CA PRO A 2 11.52 5.55 -15.23
C PRO A 2 10.95 4.13 -14.99
N ILE A 3 11.25 3.14 -15.85
CA ILE A 3 10.64 1.80 -15.75
C ILE A 3 11.07 1.02 -14.51
N LYS A 4 12.34 1.14 -14.10
CA LYS A 4 12.88 0.39 -12.95
C LYS A 4 12.20 0.83 -11.65
N PHE A 5 11.92 2.13 -11.52
CA PHE A 5 11.21 2.67 -10.37
C PHE A 5 9.73 2.26 -10.35
N ALA A 6 9.06 2.23 -11.51
CA ALA A 6 7.67 1.76 -11.59
C ALA A 6 7.53 0.27 -11.25
N ALA A 7 8.51 -0.54 -11.66
CA ALA A 7 8.60 -1.94 -11.26
C ALA A 7 8.88 -2.09 -9.76
N ALA A 8 9.77 -1.27 -9.20
CA ALA A 8 10.07 -1.26 -7.77
C ALA A 8 8.86 -0.85 -6.92
N SER A 9 8.09 0.16 -7.34
CA SER A 9 6.86 0.55 -6.65
C SER A 9 5.82 -0.57 -6.68
N LEU A 10 5.70 -1.27 -7.81
CA LEU A 10 4.80 -2.42 -7.92
C LEU A 10 5.24 -3.58 -7.02
N ALA A 11 6.55 -3.87 -6.98
CA ALA A 11 7.10 -4.89 -6.09
C ALA A 11 6.89 -4.55 -4.61
N LEU A 12 7.00 -3.27 -4.23
CA LEU A 12 6.67 -2.83 -2.88
C LEU A 12 5.18 -3.00 -2.56
N ALA A 13 4.30 -2.71 -3.52
CA ALA A 13 2.85 -2.92 -3.38
C ALA A 13 2.45 -4.39 -3.28
N THR A 14 3.19 -5.31 -3.89
CA THR A 14 2.93 -6.75 -3.74
C THR A 14 3.52 -7.29 -2.45
N LEU A 15 4.72 -6.84 -2.08
CA LEU A 15 5.37 -7.22 -0.82
C LEU A 15 4.64 -6.71 0.42
N SER A 16 3.81 -5.66 0.32
CA SER A 16 2.97 -5.22 1.44
C SER A 16 1.97 -6.30 1.89
N PHE A 17 1.57 -7.21 1.02
CA PHE A 17 0.64 -8.29 1.37
C PHE A 17 1.29 -9.41 2.21
N VAL A 18 2.63 -9.50 2.26
CA VAL A 18 3.34 -10.66 2.83
C VAL A 18 3.84 -10.40 4.27
N HIS A 19 3.95 -9.15 4.73
CA HIS A 19 4.60 -8.83 6.01
C HIS A 19 3.79 -7.91 6.94
N LEU A 20 4.12 -8.00 8.24
CA LEU A 20 3.52 -7.23 9.35
C LEU A 20 3.66 -5.70 9.18
N PHE A 21 4.65 -5.24 8.40
CA PHE A 21 4.86 -3.83 8.02
C PHE A 21 4.20 -3.46 6.68
N GLY A 22 3.12 -4.14 6.32
CA GLY A 22 2.51 -3.95 5.01
C GLY A 22 1.93 -2.56 4.77
N VAL A 23 1.48 -1.87 5.83
CA VAL A 23 0.93 -0.51 5.71
C VAL A 23 2.00 0.49 5.26
N GLU A 24 3.20 0.45 5.85
CA GLU A 24 4.32 1.32 5.48
C GLU A 24 4.76 1.09 4.03
N LYS A 25 4.86 -0.17 3.62
CA LYS A 25 5.24 -0.54 2.24
C LYS A 25 4.17 -0.17 1.22
N ALA A 26 2.89 -0.31 1.57
CA ALA A 26 1.78 0.11 0.72
C ALA A 26 1.75 1.64 0.56
N ALA A 27 1.94 2.40 1.65
CA ALA A 27 2.01 3.85 1.60
C ALA A 27 3.20 4.34 0.75
N LEU A 28 4.37 3.72 0.90
CA LEU A 28 5.56 4.01 0.08
C LEU A 28 5.31 3.66 -1.40
N ALA A 29 4.68 2.53 -1.68
CA ALA A 29 4.37 2.12 -3.05
C ALA A 29 3.38 3.10 -3.73
N VAL A 30 2.37 3.57 -3.00
CA VAL A 30 1.41 4.58 -3.49
C VAL A 30 2.12 5.91 -3.72
N ALA A 31 2.92 6.39 -2.75
CA ALA A 31 3.65 7.65 -2.87
C ALA A 31 4.61 7.63 -4.09
N LEU A 32 5.40 6.57 -4.23
CA LEU A 32 6.31 6.38 -5.36
C LEU A 32 5.54 6.25 -6.68
N GLY A 33 4.47 5.47 -6.71
CA GLY A 33 3.64 5.32 -7.92
C GLY A 33 3.02 6.65 -8.37
N VAL A 34 2.54 7.48 -7.44
CA VAL A 34 2.02 8.82 -7.75
C VAL A 34 3.12 9.78 -8.22
N MET A 35 4.30 9.76 -7.59
CA MET A 35 5.45 10.57 -8.04
C MET A 35 5.87 10.20 -9.46
N ILE A 36 5.94 8.90 -9.76
CA ILE A 36 6.30 8.40 -11.10
C ILE A 36 5.25 8.81 -12.14
N LEU A 37 3.95 8.77 -11.80
CA LEU A 37 2.89 9.21 -12.71
C LEU A 37 2.93 10.71 -13.05
N LYS A 38 3.56 11.53 -12.21
CA LYS A 38 3.76 12.97 -12.46
C LYS A 38 5.00 13.27 -13.31
N ASP A 39 5.86 12.28 -13.58
CA ASP A 39 7.08 12.47 -14.34
C ASP A 39 6.77 12.57 -15.86
N PRO A 40 7.07 13.70 -16.54
CA PRO A 40 6.81 13.87 -17.97
C PRO A 40 7.69 12.98 -18.85
N ALA A 41 8.79 12.42 -18.33
CA ALA A 41 9.68 11.52 -19.07
C ALA A 41 9.24 10.05 -19.02
N ILE A 42 8.04 9.74 -18.51
CA ILE A 42 7.57 8.38 -18.33
C ILE A 42 7.23 7.68 -19.65
N THR A 43 7.61 6.40 -19.73
CA THR A 43 7.20 5.55 -20.86
C THR A 43 5.78 5.01 -20.66
N PRO A 44 5.03 4.69 -21.73
CA PRO A 44 3.67 4.15 -21.62
C PRO A 44 3.58 2.87 -20.76
N ARG A 45 4.63 2.03 -20.82
CA ARG A 45 4.76 0.83 -19.98
C ARG A 45 5.00 1.17 -18.51
N GLY A 46 5.88 2.12 -18.22
CA GLY A 46 6.11 2.61 -16.85
C GLY A 46 4.86 3.21 -16.23
N GLN A 47 4.04 3.90 -17.03
CA GLN A 47 2.78 4.49 -16.57
C GLN A 47 1.75 3.42 -16.18
N LYS A 48 1.63 2.33 -16.95
CA LYS A 48 0.77 1.19 -16.59
C LYS A 48 1.21 0.53 -15.29
N LEU A 49 2.52 0.32 -15.11
CA LEU A 49 3.08 -0.27 -13.89
C LEU A 49 2.87 0.63 -12.67
N ALA A 50 3.09 1.95 -12.81
CA ALA A 50 2.88 2.90 -11.73
C ALA A 50 1.40 2.99 -11.34
N LYS A 51 0.46 3.00 -12.31
CA LYS A 51 -0.97 2.89 -12.02
C LYS A 51 -1.32 1.61 -11.28
N ALA A 52 -0.81 0.47 -11.75
CA ALA A 52 -1.02 -0.81 -11.08
C ALA A 52 -0.49 -0.80 -9.64
N ALA A 53 0.69 -0.24 -9.40
CA ALA A 53 1.27 -0.12 -8.07
C ALA A 53 0.37 0.72 -7.12
N VAL A 54 -0.12 1.87 -7.59
CA VAL A 54 -1.01 2.73 -6.82
C VAL A 54 -2.33 2.03 -6.50
N ILE A 55 -2.95 1.39 -7.49
CA ILE A 55 -4.24 0.69 -7.31
C ILE A 55 -4.08 -0.47 -6.31
N THR A 56 -3.03 -1.27 -6.47
CA THR A 56 -2.77 -2.42 -5.58
C THR A 56 -2.46 -1.97 -4.15
N GLY A 57 -1.66 -0.91 -3.98
CA GLY A 57 -1.37 -0.34 -2.66
C GLY A 57 -2.61 0.25 -1.97
N LEU A 58 -3.47 0.96 -2.72
CA LEU A 58 -4.75 1.47 -2.21
C LEU A 58 -5.71 0.35 -1.82
N ALA A 59 -5.81 -0.70 -2.64
CA ALA A 59 -6.64 -1.86 -2.35
C ALA A 59 -6.20 -2.53 -1.05
N TYR A 60 -4.89 -2.68 -0.84
CA TYR A 60 -4.35 -3.20 0.42
C TYR A 60 -4.73 -2.34 1.63
N LEU A 61 -4.55 -1.02 1.53
CA LEU A 61 -4.89 -0.10 2.62
C LEU A 61 -6.38 -0.15 2.97
N LEU A 62 -7.25 -0.25 1.97
CA LEU A 62 -8.69 -0.41 2.17
C LEU A 62 -9.03 -1.74 2.89
N VAL A 63 -8.44 -2.84 2.44
CA VAL A 63 -8.66 -4.16 3.06
C VAL A 63 -8.20 -4.16 4.52
N ILE A 64 -6.99 -3.66 4.79
CA ILE A 64 -6.50 -3.56 6.16
C ILE A 64 -7.38 -2.66 7.02
N SER A 65 -7.79 -1.50 6.50
CA SER A 65 -8.65 -0.58 7.25
C SER A 65 -9.98 -1.25 7.61
N GLY A 66 -10.57 -2.01 6.67
CA GLY A 66 -11.78 -2.79 6.92
C GLY A 66 -11.58 -3.88 7.99
N ILE A 67 -10.49 -4.65 7.90
CA ILE A 67 -10.16 -5.67 8.91
C ILE A 67 -9.97 -5.05 10.29
N PHE A 68 -9.27 -3.91 10.36
CA PHE A 68 -8.97 -3.21 11.60
C PHE A 68 -10.24 -2.66 12.26
N LEU A 69 -11.13 -2.03 11.48
CA LEU A 69 -12.43 -1.55 11.97
C LEU A 69 -13.33 -2.70 12.45
N TYR A 70 -13.28 -3.85 11.77
CA TYR A 70 -14.06 -5.03 12.17
C TYR A 70 -13.52 -5.69 13.46
N HIS A 71 -12.21 -5.76 13.66
CA HIS A 71 -11.60 -6.36 14.85
C HIS A 71 -11.41 -5.38 16.01
N MET A 72 -11.57 -4.07 15.79
CA MET A 72 -11.47 -3.02 16.80
C MET A 72 -12.36 -3.24 18.03
N PRO A 73 -13.65 -3.65 17.92
CA PRO A 73 -14.51 -3.90 19.07
C PRO A 73 -13.97 -5.03 19.97
N ALA A 74 -13.41 -6.07 19.36
CA ALA A 74 -12.82 -7.20 20.08
C ALA A 74 -11.56 -6.76 20.84
N LEU A 75 -10.68 -5.99 20.21
CA LEU A 75 -9.49 -5.40 20.85
C LEU A 75 -9.88 -4.45 21.99
N ASN A 76 -10.90 -3.62 21.80
CA ASN A 76 -11.36 -2.68 22.83
C ASN A 76 -11.97 -3.41 24.03
N SER A 77 -12.66 -4.53 23.81
CA SER A 77 -13.16 -5.38 24.91
C SER A 77 -12.05 -6.04 25.72
N LEU A 78 -10.94 -6.41 25.08
CA LEU A 78 -9.76 -6.99 25.73
C LEU A 78 -8.97 -5.92 26.49
N ALA A 79 -8.79 -4.74 25.91
CA ALA A 79 -8.17 -3.59 26.56
C ALA A 79 -8.98 -3.14 27.80
N ALA A 80 -10.32 -3.12 27.71
CA ALA A 80 -11.18 -2.81 28.85
C ALA A 80 -11.12 -3.85 29.96
N LYS A 81 -10.88 -5.13 29.63
CA LYS A 81 -10.66 -6.20 30.61
C LYS A 81 -9.27 -6.14 31.26
N LEU A 82 -8.27 -5.60 30.56
CA LEU A 82 -6.91 -5.42 31.08
C LEU A 82 -6.75 -4.14 31.93
N ALA A 83 -7.61 -3.14 31.68
CA ALA A 83 -7.63 -1.88 32.42
C ALA A 83 -8.42 -1.94 33.75
N ARG A 84 -9.06 -3.07 34.04
CA ARG A 84 -9.65 -3.41 35.35
C ARG A 84 -8.76 -4.38 36.09
#